data_AF-A0A2D4P1X7-F1
#
_entry.id   AF-A0A2D4P1X7-F1
#
_cell.length_a   1.000
_cell.length_b   1.000
_cell.length_c   1.000
_cell.angle_alpha   90.00
_cell.angle_beta   90.00
_cell.angle_gamma   90.00
#
_symmetry.space_group_name_H-M   'P 1'
#
loop_
_entity.id
_entity.type
_entity.pdbx_description
1 polymer ?
#
loop_
_entity_poly.entity_id
_entity_poly.type
_entity_poly.pdbx_seq_one_letter_code
_entity_poly.pdbx_strand_id
1 'polypeptide(L)'
;CGDWFPIEYPDSWYQDITSNQKFFSLAATYRGTIVGMIVAEIKSRAKVHKEDGDILASGFPVDTQVAYILSLGVVKEFRKHGIGSLLLESLKDHISILGTSDTIMM
;
A
#
# COMPACT_ATOMS: atom_id res chain seq x y z
N CYS A 1 5.84 11.18 -9.25
CA CYS A 1 6.62 9.99 -8.89
C CYS A 1 8.10 10.08 -9.27
N GLY A 2 8.45 10.60 -10.46
CA GLY A 2 9.85 10.68 -10.91
C GLY A 2 10.80 11.43 -9.95
N ASP A 3 10.31 12.40 -9.18
CA ASP A 3 11.14 13.09 -8.17
C ASP A 3 11.37 12.27 -6.89
N TRP A 4 10.54 11.24 -6.65
CA TRP A 4 10.52 10.47 -5.41
C TRP A 4 11.23 9.13 -5.55
N PHE A 5 11.15 8.52 -6.74
CA PHE A 5 11.77 7.24 -7.06
C PHE A 5 12.55 7.36 -8.37
N PRO A 6 13.78 6.83 -8.45
CA PRO A 6 14.59 6.82 -9.67
C PRO A 6 14.11 5.78 -10.69
N ILE A 7 12.84 5.34 -10.60
CA ILE A 7 12.24 4.29 -11.43
C ILE A 7 11.12 4.91 -12.26
N GLU A 8 11.15 4.66 -13.56
CA GLU A 8 10.06 5.02 -14.47
C GLU A 8 9.00 3.92 -14.45
N TYR A 9 7.81 4.27 -13.98
CA TYR A 9 6.63 3.41 -14.08
C TYR A 9 5.92 3.66 -15.41
N PRO A 10 5.37 2.62 -16.07
CA PRO A 10 4.59 2.80 -17.29
C PRO A 10 3.25 3.50 -17.00
N ASP A 11 2.68 4.18 -18.00
CA ASP A 11 1.38 4.87 -17.88
C ASP A 11 0.26 3.98 -17.36
N SER A 12 0.24 2.71 -17.77
CA SER A 12 -0.72 1.72 -17.30
C SER A 12 -0.67 1.52 -15.79
N TRP A 13 0.52 1.63 -15.17
CA TRP A 13 0.66 1.52 -13.72
C TRP A 13 -0.05 2.67 -13.01
N TYR A 14 0.11 3.91 -13.50
CA TYR A 14 -0.57 5.08 -12.94
C TYR A 14 -2.10 4.99 -13.09
N GLN A 15 -2.58 4.51 -14.23
CA GLN A 15 -4.01 4.27 -14.44
C GLN A 15 -4.55 3.23 -13.46
N ASP A 16 -3.83 2.13 -13.28
CA ASP A 16 -4.20 1.05 -12.38
C ASP A 16 -4.29 1.53 -10.92
N ILE A 17 -3.25 2.19 -10.40
CA ILE A 17 -3.23 2.61 -8.99
C ILE A 17 -4.23 3.74 -8.67
N THR A 18 -4.72 4.48 -9.68
CA THR A 18 -5.67 5.58 -9.47
C THR A 18 -7.12 5.17 -9.69
N SER A 19 -7.38 4.11 -10.45
CA SER A 19 -8.73 3.74 -10.88
C SER A 19 -9.17 2.34 -10.43
N ASN A 20 -8.23 1.45 -10.07
CA ASN A 20 -8.55 0.08 -9.67
C ASN A 20 -8.73 -0.04 -8.14
N GLN A 21 -9.93 -0.43 -7.71
CA GLN A 21 -10.28 -0.57 -6.30
C GLN A 21 -9.57 -1.71 -5.57
N LYS A 22 -8.84 -2.59 -6.27
CA LYS A 22 -7.99 -3.60 -5.62
C LYS A 22 -6.83 -2.99 -4.84
N PHE A 23 -6.46 -1.75 -5.16
CA PHE A 23 -5.39 -1.04 -4.48
C PHE A 23 -5.95 -0.12 -3.40
N PHE A 24 -5.29 -0.15 -2.24
CA PHE A 24 -5.37 0.92 -1.27
C PHE A 24 -4.44 2.04 -1.72
N SER A 25 -5.01 3.07 -2.36
CA SER A 25 -4.29 4.24 -2.84
C SER A 25 -4.71 5.47 -2.06
N LEU A 26 -3.82 5.98 -1.22
CA LEU A 26 -4.09 7.12 -0.32
C LEU A 26 -3.06 8.22 -0.52
N ALA A 27 -3.54 9.46 -0.64
CA ALA A 27 -2.70 10.65 -0.79
C ALA A 27 -2.79 11.57 0.44
N ALA A 28 -1.63 12.02 0.91
CA ALA A 28 -1.54 13.14 1.85
C ALA A 28 -1.52 14.45 1.06
N THR A 29 -2.40 15.40 1.43
CA THR A 29 -2.50 16.69 0.76
C THR A 29 -2.15 17.85 1.69
N TYR A 30 -1.53 18.88 1.14
CA TYR A 30 -1.30 20.16 1.81
C TYR A 30 -1.72 21.27 0.87
N ARG A 31 -2.71 22.08 1.30
CA ARG A 31 -3.28 23.18 0.50
C ARG A 31 -3.77 22.73 -0.89
N GLY A 32 -4.38 21.55 -0.97
CA GLY A 32 -4.92 20.99 -2.22
C GLY A 32 -3.89 20.33 -3.14
N THR A 33 -2.60 20.32 -2.78
CA THR A 33 -1.55 19.63 -3.53
C THR A 33 -1.17 18.33 -2.84
N ILE A 34 -0.95 17.27 -3.61
CA ILE A 34 -0.44 15.99 -3.08
C ILE A 34 1.02 16.18 -2.67
N VAL A 35 1.32 15.94 -1.40
CA VAL A 35 2.67 16.03 -0.82
C VAL A 35 3.23 14.68 -0.38
N GLY A 36 2.41 13.64 -0.42
CA GLY A 36 2.84 12.27 -0.22
C GLY A 36 1.75 11.28 -0.62
N MET A 37 2.11 10.02 -0.79
CA MET A 37 1.16 8.96 -1.07
C MET A 37 1.65 7.61 -0.56
N ILE A 38 0.71 6.71 -0.31
CA ILE A 38 0.95 5.28 -0.14
C ILE A 38 0.02 4.51 -1.09
N VAL A 39 0.58 3.50 -1.74
CA VAL A 39 -0.14 2.57 -2.62
C VAL A 39 0.19 1.16 -2.17
N ALA A 40 -0.82 0.38 -1.82
CA ALA A 40 -0.68 -1.00 -1.39
C ALA A 40 -1.73 -1.92 -2.04
N GLU A 41 -1.40 -3.19 -2.21
CA GLU A 41 -2.32 -4.24 -2.63
C GLU A 41 -2.45 -5.27 -1.50
N ILE A 42 -3.69 -5.57 -1.11
CA ILE A 42 -3.97 -6.67 -0.17
C ILE A 42 -4.30 -7.90 -1.01
N LYS A 43 -3.50 -8.96 -0.86
CA LYS A 43 -3.62 -10.17 -1.66
C LYS A 43 -3.27 -11.42 -0.85
N SER A 44 -3.78 -12.57 -1.27
CA SER A 44 -3.39 -13.87 -0.70
C SER A 44 -1.89 -14.09 -0.88
N ARG A 45 -1.26 -14.77 0.10
CA ARG A 45 0.15 -15.18 0.05
C ARG A 45 0.51 -15.99 -1.20
N ALA A 46 -0.46 -16.67 -1.81
CA ALA A 46 -0.26 -17.43 -3.05
C ALA A 46 -0.03 -16.52 -4.27
N LYS A 47 -0.40 -15.22 -4.19
CA LYS A 47 -0.19 -14.20 -5.23
C LYS A 47 1.06 -13.34 -4.98
N VAL A 48 1.84 -13.67 -3.95
CA VAL A 48 3.15 -13.06 -3.72
C VAL A 48 4.11 -13.57 -4.79
N HIS A 49 5.00 -12.69 -5.23
CA HIS A 49 6.02 -13.05 -6.20
C HIS A 49 6.92 -14.16 -5.65
N LYS A 50 7.47 -15.01 -6.52
CA LYS A 50 8.21 -16.21 -6.09
C LYS A 50 9.47 -15.86 -5.28
N GLU A 51 10.10 -14.75 -5.62
CA GLU A 51 11.27 -14.20 -4.92
C GLU A 51 10.98 -13.84 -3.46
N ASP A 52 9.71 -13.56 -3.11
CA ASP A 52 9.26 -13.15 -1.78
C ASP A 52 8.42 -14.25 -1.08
N GLY A 53 8.41 -15.47 -1.64
CA GLY A 53 7.50 -16.54 -1.20
C GLY A 53 7.77 -17.08 0.20
N ASP A 54 8.93 -16.80 0.77
CA ASP A 54 9.40 -17.25 2.08
C ASP A 54 9.16 -16.23 3.21
N ILE A 55 8.60 -15.06 2.92
CA ILE A 55 8.20 -14.05 3.94
C ILE A 55 7.27 -14.66 5.00
N LEU A 56 6.38 -15.58 4.59
CA LEU A 56 5.52 -16.32 5.50
C LEU A 56 5.90 -17.80 5.51
N ALA A 57 6.07 -18.35 6.71
CA ALA A 57 6.30 -19.78 6.89
C ALA A 57 5.23 -20.62 6.16
N SER A 58 5.62 -21.74 5.56
CA SER A 58 4.71 -22.60 4.77
C SER A 58 3.52 -23.17 5.55
N GLY A 59 3.59 -23.13 6.90
CA GLY A 59 2.48 -23.53 7.77
C GLY A 59 1.28 -22.58 7.77
N PHE A 60 1.42 -21.32 7.30
CA PHE A 60 0.28 -20.42 7.17
C PHE A 60 -0.63 -20.82 5.99
N PRO A 61 -1.97 -20.81 6.16
CA PRO A 61 -2.92 -21.11 5.09
C PRO A 61 -2.70 -20.31 3.81
N VAL A 62 -2.97 -20.90 2.63
CA VAL A 62 -2.73 -20.28 1.32
C VAL A 62 -3.55 -19.01 1.07
N ASP A 63 -4.69 -18.88 1.73
CA ASP A 63 -5.59 -17.73 1.72
C ASP A 63 -5.18 -16.63 2.69
N THR A 64 -4.17 -16.87 3.55
CA THR A 64 -3.58 -15.83 4.42
C THR A 64 -3.23 -14.61 3.58
N GLN A 65 -3.79 -13.45 3.96
CA GLN A 65 -3.57 -12.22 3.23
C GLN A 65 -2.29 -11.51 3.67
N VAL A 66 -1.67 -10.81 2.73
CA VAL A 66 -0.53 -9.91 2.94
C VAL A 66 -0.83 -8.57 2.27
N ALA A 67 -0.28 -7.50 2.83
CA ALA A 67 -0.30 -6.18 2.23
C ALA A 67 1.06 -5.88 1.61
N TYR A 68 1.10 -5.74 0.28
CA TYR A 68 2.31 -5.37 -0.45
C TYR A 68 2.29 -3.87 -0.72
N ILE A 69 3.25 -3.11 -0.19
CA ILE A 69 3.37 -1.67 -0.45
C ILE A 69 4.10 -1.49 -1.78
N LEU A 70 3.39 -1.05 -2.82
CA LEU A 70 3.96 -0.77 -4.15
C LEU A 70 4.75 0.54 -4.14
N SER A 71 4.29 1.53 -3.38
CA SER A 71 4.93 2.84 -3.29
C SER A 71 4.57 3.53 -1.98
N LEU A 72 5.57 4.14 -1.34
CA LEU A 72 5.40 5.07 -0.22
C LEU A 72 6.37 6.23 -0.38
N GLY A 73 5.85 7.44 -0.58
CA GLY A 73 6.67 8.60 -0.88
C GLY A 73 6.12 9.89 -0.28
N VAL A 74 7.05 10.79 0.07
CA VAL A 74 6.75 12.16 0.52
C VAL A 74 7.70 13.11 -0.20
N VAL A 75 7.15 14.22 -0.69
CA VAL A 75 7.88 15.34 -1.28
C VAL A 75 9.00 15.79 -0.34
N LYS A 76 10.20 16.03 -0.88
CA LYS A 76 11.43 16.24 -0.10
C LYS A 76 11.28 17.28 1.00
N GLU A 77 10.64 18.40 0.68
CA GLU A 77 10.40 19.56 1.54
C GLU A 77 9.45 19.23 2.70
N PHE A 78 8.61 18.21 2.55
CA PHE A 78 7.62 17.76 3.53
C PHE A 78 8.07 16.52 4.32
N ARG A 79 9.25 15.97 4.02
CA ARG A 79 9.83 14.84 4.80
C ARG A 79 10.16 15.27 6.23
N LYS A 80 10.26 14.28 7.14
CA LYS A 80 10.55 14.48 8.58
C LYS A 80 9.49 15.26 9.37
N HIS A 81 8.29 15.42 8.81
CA HIS A 81 7.12 15.99 9.49
C HIS A 81 6.07 14.93 9.88
N GLY A 82 6.44 13.65 9.91
CA GLY A 82 5.54 12.55 10.29
C GLY A 82 4.58 12.07 9.20
N ILE A 83 4.54 12.69 8.01
CA ILE A 83 3.62 12.31 6.93
C ILE A 83 3.79 10.84 6.49
N GLY A 84 5.03 10.37 6.36
CA GLY A 84 5.29 8.97 6.00
C GLY A 84 4.76 7.99 7.05
N SER A 85 4.93 8.33 8.33
CA SER A 85 4.38 7.55 9.45
C SER A 85 2.85 7.57 9.42
N LEU A 86 2.23 8.73 9.21
CA LEU A 86 0.77 8.87 9.10
C LEU A 86 0.19 8.00 7.98
N LEU A 87 0.84 8.00 6.80
CA LEU A 87 0.42 7.18 5.67
C LEU A 87 0.53 5.68 5.98
N LEU A 88 1.61 5.26 6.66
CA LEU A 88 1.79 3.87 7.06
C LEU A 88 0.78 3.42 8.13
N GLU A 89 0.51 4.26 9.13
CA GLU A 89 -0.52 3.97 10.14
C GLU A 89 -1.91 3.92 9.49
N SER A 90 -2.21 4.81 8.53
CA SER A 90 -3.47 4.77 7.80
C SER A 90 -3.69 3.45 7.05
N LEU A 91 -2.62 2.85 6.51
CA LEU A 91 -2.69 1.52 5.90
C LEU A 91 -2.94 0.42 6.95
N LYS A 92 -2.27 0.48 8.11
CA LYS A 92 -2.50 -0.48 9.21
C LYS A 92 -3.94 -0.41 9.72
N ASP A 93 -4.48 0.79 9.87
CA ASP A 93 -5.87 1.02 10.28
C ASP A 93 -6.83 0.40 9.25
N HIS A 94 -6.59 0.62 7.96
CA HIS A 94 -7.37 0.00 6.89
C HIS A 94 -7.35 -1.53 6.93
N ILE A 95 -6.17 -2.14 7.13
CA ILE A 95 -6.02 -3.60 7.26
C ILE A 95 -6.77 -4.12 8.50
N SER A 96 -6.70 -3.39 9.61
CA SER A 96 -7.36 -3.78 10.86
C SER A 96 -8.88 -3.78 10.73
N ILE A 97 -9.44 -2.81 9.99
CA ILE A 97 -10.88 -2.75 9.68
C ILE A 97 -11.30 -3.99 8.89
N LEU A 98 -10.54 -4.36 7.85
CA LEU A 98 -10.84 -5.54 7.03
C LEU A 98 -10.84 -6.83 7.86
N GLY A 99 -9.84 -7.01 8.74
CA GLY A 99 -9.79 -8.18 9.62
C GLY A 99 -10.91 -8.24 10.66
N THR A 100 -11.50 -7.09 11.02
CA THR A 100 -12.61 -7.03 11.98
C THR A 100 -13.95 -7.34 11.30
N SER A 101 -14.15 -6.96 10.04
CA SER A 101 -15.38 -7.26 9.29
C SER A 101 -15.65 -8.76 9.15
N ASP A 102 -14.63 -9.59 9.08
CA ASP A 102 -14.78 -11.06 9.02
C ASP A 102 -15.23 -11.69 10.36
N THR A 103 -15.05 -10.98 11.48
CA THR A 103 -15.43 -11.50 12.81
C THR A 103 -16.90 -11.20 13.17
N ILE A 104 -17.52 -10.21 12.53
CA ILE A 104 -18.91 -9.76 12.84
C ILE A 104 -19.96 -10.52 12.01
N MET A 105 -19.54 -11.33 11.03
CA MET A 105 -20.41 -12.11 10.14
C MET A 105 -20.48 -13.61 10.49
N MET A 106 -20.06 -14.02 11.69
CA MET A 106 -20.20 -15.39 12.22
C MET A 106 -21.17 -15.47 13.40
#